data_AF-A0A088BZ83-F1
#
_entry.id   AF-A0A088BZ83-F1
#
_cell.length_a   1.000
_cell.length_b   1.000
_cell.length_c   1.000
_cell.angle_alpha   90.00
_cell.angle_beta   90.00
_cell.angle_gamma   90.00
#
_symmetry.space_group_name_H-M   'P 1'
#
loop_
_entity.id
_entity.type
_entity.pdbx_description
1 polymer ?
#
loop_
_entity_poly.entity_id
_entity_poly.type
_entity_poly.pdbx_seq_one_letter_code
_entity_poly.pdbx_strand_id
1 'polypeptide(L)'
;TSSAATEPEDKRVLTESVLIESLKQLKDDPEFKNLIVTLGRELFYMMDVNKDCYVDRDEYRRVFENIGVAESEFTKPAFEAIDVNHDGVISFDEFTAAHLDFLFSEDENSPNNFFWGPLL
;
A
#
# COMPACT_ATOMS: atom_id res chain seq x y z
N THR A 1 -33.93 17.14 -22.83
CA THR A 1 -32.49 16.84 -22.72
C THR A 1 -32.37 15.67 -21.77
N SER A 2 -31.79 14.58 -22.26
CA SER A 2 -31.91 13.24 -21.67
C SER A 2 -31.17 13.12 -20.34
N SER A 3 -31.90 12.76 -19.29
CA SER A 3 -31.36 12.30 -18.01
C SER A 3 -30.89 10.86 -18.21
N ALA A 4 -29.58 10.65 -18.37
CA ALA A 4 -29.00 9.31 -18.38
C ALA A 4 -29.07 8.76 -16.95
N ALA A 5 -30.07 7.92 -16.68
CA ALA A 5 -30.06 7.05 -15.52
C ALA A 5 -28.91 6.05 -15.71
N THR A 6 -27.88 6.16 -14.88
CA THR A 6 -26.84 5.14 -14.73
C THR A 6 -27.51 3.82 -14.34
N GLU A 7 -27.33 2.80 -15.19
CA GLU A 7 -27.77 1.44 -14.88
C GLU A 7 -27.13 0.96 -13.57
N PRO A 8 -27.83 0.14 -12.76
CA PRO A 8 -27.24 -0.41 -11.55
C PRO A 8 -26.04 -1.28 -11.94
N GLU A 9 -24.84 -0.90 -11.48
CA GLU A 9 -23.60 -1.63 -11.76
C GLU A 9 -23.77 -3.12 -11.40
N ASP A 10 -23.39 -4.01 -12.33
CA ASP A 10 -23.47 -5.45 -12.13
C ASP A 10 -22.52 -5.85 -10.99
N LYS A 11 -23.09 -6.11 -9.81
CA LYS A 11 -22.36 -6.49 -8.59
C LYS A 11 -21.54 -7.79 -8.70
N ARG A 12 -21.52 -8.44 -9.88
CA ARG A 12 -20.68 -9.59 -10.19
C ARG A 12 -19.31 -9.22 -10.74
N VAL A 13 -19.12 -7.97 -11.15
CA VAL A 13 -17.83 -7.46 -11.66
C VAL A 13 -17.18 -6.62 -10.57
N LEU A 14 -15.94 -6.92 -10.23
CA LEU A 14 -15.15 -6.08 -9.32
C LEU A 14 -14.68 -4.84 -10.09
N THR A 15 -15.50 -3.79 -10.08
CA THR A 15 -15.15 -2.47 -10.59
C THR A 15 -14.40 -1.67 -9.53
N GLU A 16 -13.73 -0.59 -9.93
CA GLU A 16 -13.03 0.33 -9.02
C GLU A 16 -13.97 0.89 -7.93
N SER A 17 -15.16 1.32 -8.33
CA SER A 17 -16.23 1.81 -7.45
C SER A 17 -16.65 0.77 -6.41
N VAL A 18 -16.90 -0.47 -6.85
CA VAL A 18 -17.31 -1.59 -5.98
C VAL A 18 -16.18 -1.98 -5.01
N LEU A 19 -14.92 -1.96 -5.48
CA LEU A 19 -13.75 -2.22 -4.64
C LEU A 19 -13.61 -1.15 -3.55
N ILE A 20 -13.67 0.13 -3.91
CA ILE A 20 -13.58 1.26 -2.97
C ILE A 20 -14.71 1.20 -1.94
N GLU A 21 -15.95 0.95 -2.36
CA GLU A 21 -17.09 0.85 -1.44
C GLU A 21 -16.92 -0.32 -0.46
N SER A 22 -16.45 -1.47 -0.95
CA SER A 22 -16.20 -2.66 -0.12
C SER A 22 -15.09 -2.40 0.90
N LEU A 23 -13.98 -1.76 0.48
CA LEU A 23 -12.88 -1.40 1.38
C LEU A 23 -13.32 -0.36 2.43
N LYS A 24 -14.13 0.62 2.05
CA LYS A 24 -14.71 1.61 2.99
C LYS A 24 -15.56 0.97 4.08
N GLN A 25 -16.29 -0.10 3.77
CA GLN A 25 -17.09 -0.81 4.77
C GLN A 25 -16.21 -1.63 5.73
N LEU A 26 -15.04 -2.09 5.25
CA LEU A 26 -14.10 -2.91 6.03
C LEU A 26 -13.07 -2.08 6.80
N LYS A 27 -12.94 -0.77 6.54
CA LYS A 27 -11.91 0.09 7.13
C LYS A 27 -11.92 0.14 8.66
N ASP A 28 -13.08 -0.07 9.27
CA ASP A 28 -13.25 -0.02 10.72
C ASP A 28 -13.30 -1.41 11.37
N ASP A 29 -13.24 -2.49 10.57
CA ASP A 29 -13.26 -3.87 11.06
C ASP A 29 -11.89 -4.27 11.64
N PRO A 30 -11.80 -4.61 12.94
CA PRO A 30 -10.55 -5.07 13.56
C PRO A 30 -9.96 -6.34 12.93
N GLU A 31 -10.81 -7.27 12.47
CA GLU A 31 -10.36 -8.51 11.84
C GLU A 31 -9.72 -8.23 10.47
N PHE A 32 -10.30 -7.30 9.72
CA PHE A 32 -9.73 -6.85 8.45
C PHE A 32 -8.39 -6.14 8.67
N LYS A 33 -8.29 -5.25 9.67
CA LYS A 33 -7.00 -4.61 10.04
C LYS A 33 -5.95 -5.64 10.43
N ASN A 34 -6.30 -6.65 11.22
CA ASN A 34 -5.39 -7.74 11.58
C ASN A 34 -4.95 -8.55 10.37
N LEU A 35 -5.85 -8.82 9.41
CA LEU A 35 -5.52 -9.49 8.16
C LEU A 35 -4.52 -8.67 7.34
N ILE A 36 -4.75 -7.37 7.19
CA ILE A 36 -3.84 -6.45 6.50
C ILE A 36 -2.47 -6.39 7.17
N VAL A 37 -2.42 -6.33 8.51
CA VAL A 37 -1.15 -6.39 9.27
C VAL A 37 -0.43 -7.71 9.03
N THR A 38 -1.17 -8.82 8.99
CA THR A 38 -0.60 -10.16 8.74
C THR A 38 -0.03 -10.25 7.32
N LEU A 39 -0.76 -9.76 6.31
CA LEU A 39 -0.29 -9.70 4.94
C LEU A 39 0.94 -8.77 4.81
N GLY A 40 0.91 -7.61 5.46
CA GLY A 40 2.04 -6.68 5.52
C GLY A 40 3.28 -7.32 6.12
N ARG A 41 3.12 -8.16 7.14
CA ARG A 41 4.23 -8.93 7.72
C ARG A 41 4.86 -9.92 6.75
N GLU A 42 4.06 -10.70 6.04
CA GLU A 42 4.60 -11.66 5.07
C GLU A 42 5.30 -10.94 3.91
N LEU A 43 4.77 -9.78 3.49
CA LEU A 43 5.42 -8.92 2.51
C LEU A 43 6.74 -8.36 3.03
N PHE A 44 6.77 -7.83 4.26
CA PHE A 44 8.00 -7.32 4.88
C PHE A 44 9.10 -8.39 4.90
N TYR A 45 8.79 -9.61 5.37
CA TYR A 45 9.76 -10.71 5.40
C TYR A 45 10.16 -11.23 4.02
N MET A 46 9.35 -10.98 2.99
CA MET A 46 9.72 -11.26 1.60
C MET A 46 10.72 -10.21 1.09
N MET A 47 10.63 -8.97 1.56
CA MET A 47 11.55 -7.88 1.20
C MET A 47 12.88 -7.96 1.95
N ASP A 48 12.85 -8.32 3.24
CA ASP A 48 14.02 -8.54 4.10
C ASP A 48 14.76 -9.83 3.70
N VAL A 49 15.63 -9.71 2.70
CA VAL A 49 16.37 -10.85 2.12
C VAL A 49 17.48 -11.28 3.06
N ASN A 50 18.15 -10.33 3.72
CA ASN A 50 19.29 -10.58 4.58
C ASN A 50 18.88 -11.08 5.99
N LYS A 51 17.60 -10.93 6.36
CA LYS A 51 16.97 -11.33 7.63
C LYS A 51 17.49 -10.59 8.86
N ASP A 52 17.83 -9.31 8.70
CA ASP A 52 18.26 -8.44 9.79
C ASP A 52 17.09 -7.74 10.51
N CYS A 53 15.85 -8.01 10.08
CA CYS A 53 14.60 -7.41 10.54
C CYS A 53 14.42 -5.95 10.10
N TYR A 54 15.18 -5.51 9.11
CA TYR A 54 15.05 -4.22 8.46
C TYR A 54 14.95 -4.41 6.94
N VAL A 55 14.46 -3.40 6.25
CA VAL A 55 14.51 -3.36 4.79
C VAL A 55 15.35 -2.16 4.38
N ASP A 56 16.51 -2.42 3.78
CA ASP A 56 17.36 -1.36 3.25
C ASP A 56 16.86 -0.86 1.88
N ARG A 57 17.47 0.24 1.40
CA ARG A 57 17.10 0.87 0.12
C ARG A 57 17.25 -0.07 -1.09
N ASP A 58 18.26 -0.94 -1.08
CA ASP A 58 18.53 -1.87 -2.17
C ASP A 58 17.54 -3.05 -2.13
N GLU A 59 17.21 -3.55 -0.95
CA GLU A 59 16.18 -4.57 -0.74
C GLU A 59 14.81 -4.06 -1.19
N TYR A 60 14.41 -2.86 -0.75
CA TYR A 60 13.17 -2.23 -1.17
C TYR A 60 13.09 -2.08 -2.70
N ARG A 61 14.12 -1.49 -3.32
CA ARG A 61 14.18 -1.29 -4.79
C ARG A 61 14.08 -2.61 -5.56
N ARG A 62 14.84 -3.62 -5.16
CA ARG A 62 14.90 -4.92 -5.86
C ARG A 62 13.57 -5.65 -5.85
N VAL A 63 12.76 -5.49 -4.81
CA VAL A 63 11.44 -6.11 -4.75
C VAL A 63 10.55 -5.56 -5.86
N PHE A 64 10.49 -4.24 -6.04
CA PHE A 64 9.72 -3.60 -7.11
C PHE A 64 10.23 -3.97 -8.50
N GLU A 65 11.55 -4.01 -8.70
CA GLU A 65 12.16 -4.50 -9.95
C GLU A 65 11.74 -5.94 -10.28
N ASN A 66 11.71 -6.83 -9.28
CA ASN A 66 11.39 -8.24 -9.45
C ASN A 66 9.90 -8.52 -9.71
N ILE A 67 8.99 -7.69 -9.20
CA ILE A 67 7.54 -7.79 -9.48
C ILE A 67 7.16 -7.12 -10.82
N GLY A 68 8.15 -6.70 -11.62
CA GLY A 68 7.94 -6.12 -12.94
C GLY A 68 7.56 -4.64 -12.91
N VAL A 69 7.68 -3.98 -11.75
CA VAL A 69 7.54 -2.53 -11.61
C VAL A 69 8.92 -1.93 -11.82
N ALA A 70 9.33 -1.88 -13.09
CA ALA A 70 10.69 -1.50 -13.49
C ALA A 70 11.06 -0.08 -13.01
N GLU A 71 12.20 -0.01 -12.32
CA GLU A 71 12.97 1.20 -11.97
C GLU A 71 12.08 2.43 -11.73
N SER A 72 11.20 2.30 -10.75
CA SER A 72 10.19 3.32 -10.57
C SER A 72 10.78 4.55 -9.90
N GLU A 73 10.63 5.70 -10.54
CA GLU A 73 10.98 7.02 -9.96
C GLU A 73 10.29 7.26 -8.60
N PHE A 74 9.28 6.46 -8.25
CA PHE A 74 8.58 6.51 -6.97
C PHE A 74 9.27 5.73 -5.84
N THR A 75 10.13 4.73 -6.11
CA THR A 75 10.72 3.90 -5.03
C THR A 75 11.51 4.72 -4.02
N LYS A 76 12.31 5.68 -4.51
CA LYS A 76 13.09 6.57 -3.64
C LYS A 76 12.20 7.48 -2.76
N PRO A 77 11.26 8.26 -3.31
CA PRO A 77 10.38 9.09 -2.47
C PRO A 77 9.45 8.25 -1.58
N ALA A 78 9.03 7.06 -2.01
CA ALA A 78 8.27 6.15 -1.16
C ALA A 78 9.11 5.63 0.02
N PHE A 79 10.36 5.21 -0.22
CA PHE A 79 11.27 4.83 0.86
C PHE A 79 11.46 5.98 1.85
N GLU A 80 11.73 7.19 1.36
CA GLU A 80 11.93 8.38 2.20
C GLU A 80 10.68 8.80 2.98
N ALA A 81 9.49 8.46 2.48
CA ALA A 81 8.22 8.66 3.19
C ALA A 81 8.02 7.65 4.33
N ILE A 82 8.43 6.39 4.13
CA ILE A 82 8.27 5.30 5.10
C ILE A 82 9.34 5.38 6.20
N ASP A 83 10.58 5.73 5.84
CA ASP A 83 11.72 5.94 6.75
C ASP A 83 11.54 7.26 7.54
N VAL A 84 10.60 7.25 8.50
CA VAL A 84 10.19 8.43 9.28
C VAL A 84 11.31 8.92 10.18
N ASN A 85 12.12 8.00 10.71
CA ASN A 85 13.23 8.34 11.60
C ASN A 85 14.51 8.76 10.83
N HIS A 86 14.56 8.53 9.52
CA HIS A 86 15.67 8.83 8.61
C HIS A 86 16.99 8.12 8.95
N ASP A 87 16.92 6.90 9.48
CA ASP A 87 18.09 6.07 9.79
C ASP A 87 18.61 5.30 8.56
N GLY A 88 17.88 5.36 7.44
CA GLY A 88 18.25 4.77 6.16
C GLY A 88 17.80 3.32 6.00
N VAL A 89 17.02 2.78 6.93
CA VAL A 89 16.36 1.47 6.86
C VAL A 89 14.89 1.59 7.22
N ILE A 90 14.06 0.66 6.75
CA ILE A 90 12.65 0.58 7.14
C ILE A 90 12.50 -0.49 8.20
N SER A 91 12.05 -0.10 9.39
CA SER A 91 11.65 -1.05 10.42
C SER A 91 10.27 -1.67 10.15
N PHE A 92 9.98 -2.81 10.77
CA PHE A 92 8.66 -3.44 10.69
C PHE A 92 7.52 -2.50 11.13
N ASP A 93 7.77 -1.68 12.16
CA ASP A 93 6.78 -0.74 12.68
C ASP A 93 6.51 0.40 11.69
N GLU A 94 7.55 0.95 11.07
CA GLU A 94 7.41 1.96 10.00
C GLU A 94 6.69 1.39 8.78
N PHE A 95 7.06 0.18 8.34
CA PHE A 95 6.39 -0.50 7.24
C PHE A 95 4.91 -0.72 7.52
N THR A 96 4.57 -1.22 8.71
CA THR A 96 3.18 -1.51 9.08
C THR A 96 2.36 -0.23 9.21
N ALA A 97 2.94 0.83 9.80
CA ALA A 97 2.29 2.12 9.90
C ALA A 97 2.00 2.72 8.53
N ALA A 98 2.99 2.73 7.63
CA ALA A 98 2.83 3.23 6.27
C ALA A 98 1.85 2.38 5.43
N HIS A 99 1.85 1.06 5.59
CA HIS A 99 0.91 0.16 4.91
C HIS A 99 -0.54 0.37 5.36
N LEU A 100 -0.76 0.56 6.67
CA LEU A 100 -2.08 0.89 7.22
C LEU A 100 -2.54 2.28 6.79
N ASP A 101 -1.63 3.26 6.79
CA ASP A 101 -1.91 4.62 6.34
C ASP A 101 -2.29 4.63 4.85
N PHE A 102 -1.55 3.91 3.99
CA PHE A 102 -1.92 3.78 2.58
C PHE A 102 -3.32 3.18 2.35
N LEU A 103 -3.73 2.18 3.15
CA LEU A 103 -5.01 1.48 2.95
C LEU A 103 -6.22 2.20 3.56
N PHE A 104 -6.01 2.98 4.62
CA PHE A 104 -7.10 3.51 5.43
C PHE A 104 -7.07 5.03 5.59
N SER A 105 -6.00 5.71 5.20
CA SER A 105 -5.96 7.16 5.25
C SER A 105 -6.89 7.75 4.19
N GLU A 106 -7.66 8.75 4.60
CA GLU A 106 -8.44 9.60 3.68
C GLU A 106 -7.65 10.87 3.32
N ASP A 107 -6.39 10.98 3.77
CA ASP A 107 -5.53 12.12 3.45
C ASP A 107 -4.88 11.95 2.07
N GLU A 108 -5.40 12.66 1.08
CA GLU A 108 -4.86 12.73 -0.28
C GLU A 108 -3.41 13.25 -0.33
N ASN A 109 -2.92 13.91 0.74
CA ASN A 109 -1.55 14.40 0.85
C ASN A 109 -0.64 13.52 1.72
N SER A 110 -1.10 12.33 2.16
CA SER A 110 -0.24 11.44 2.92
C SER A 110 1.00 11.08 2.08
N PRO A 111 2.22 11.18 2.64
CA PRO A 111 3.43 10.77 1.95
C PRO A 111 3.43 9.25 1.64
N ASN A 112 2.61 8.47 2.35
CA ASN A 112 2.45 7.04 2.13
C ASN A 112 1.51 6.70 0.97
N ASN A 113 0.87 7.68 0.32
CA ASN A 113 0.04 7.45 -0.89
C ASN A 113 0.83 6.84 -2.06
N PHE A 114 2.17 6.84 -1.98
CA PHE A 114 3.07 6.22 -2.94
C PHE A 114 3.64 4.87 -2.48
N PHE A 115 3.17 4.30 -1.36
CA PHE A 115 3.69 3.06 -0.79
C PHE A 115 3.72 1.89 -1.80
N TRP A 116 2.72 1.83 -2.69
CA TRP A 116 2.65 0.87 -3.81
C TRP A 116 2.81 1.52 -5.20
N GLY A 117 3.31 2.75 -5.28
CA GLY A 117 3.38 3.56 -6.51
C GLY A 117 2.22 4.54 -6.67
N PRO A 118 2.19 5.32 -7.77
CA PRO A 118 1.10 6.28 -8.01
C PRO A 118 -0.25 5.55 -8.05
N LEU A 119 -1.24 6.12 -7.35
CA LEU A 119 -2.63 5.68 -7.42
C LEU A 119 -3.05 5.65 -8.90
N LEU A 120 -3.60 4.52 -9.36
CA LEU A 120 -4.18 4.39 -10.71
C LEU A 120 -5.39 5.32 -10.87
#